data_AF-A0A2V8FII3-F1
#
_entry.id   AF-A0A2V8FII3-F1
#
_cell.length_a   1.000
_cell.length_b   1.000
_cell.length_c   1.000
_cell.angle_alpha   90.00
_cell.angle_beta   90.00
_cell.angle_gamma   90.00
#
_symmetry.space_group_name_H-M   'P 1'
#
loop_
_entity.id
_entity.type
_entity.pdbx_description
1 polymer ?
#
loop_
_entity_poly.entity_id
_entity_poly.type
_entity_poly.pdbx_seq_one_letter_code
_entity_poly.pdbx_strand_id
1 'polypeptide(L)'
;MRARNVNSKTYRSTDSRRARTGATSAAPRATRIGKVREAFWLDPRLVDEAREALGVSTEREAVEMALDLVGFRRHLVLGARALRRLVLSRID
;
A
#
# COMPACT_ATOMS: atom_id res chain seq x y z
N MET A 1 -52.89 41.51 19.20
CA MET A 1 -51.69 41.26 20.05
C MET A 1 -50.55 40.81 19.15
N ARG A 2 -49.45 41.57 19.12
CA ARG A 2 -48.35 41.49 18.14
C ARG A 2 -47.10 41.02 18.87
N ALA A 3 -46.69 39.77 18.71
CA ALA A 3 -45.43 39.27 19.24
C ALA A 3 -44.33 39.47 18.19
N ARG A 4 -43.49 40.48 18.42
CA ARG A 4 -42.20 40.64 17.75
C ARG A 4 -41.22 39.68 18.42
N ASN A 5 -40.58 38.79 17.68
CA ASN A 5 -39.33 38.20 18.13
C ASN A 5 -38.26 38.49 17.09
N VAL A 6 -37.32 39.34 17.51
CA VAL A 6 -36.18 39.85 16.78
C VAL A 6 -34.99 39.18 17.46
N ASN A 7 -34.32 38.25 16.79
CA ASN A 7 -33.00 37.84 17.25
C ASN A 7 -32.07 37.58 16.08
N SER A 8 -31.48 38.67 15.62
CA SER A 8 -30.41 38.75 14.63
C SER A 8 -29.13 38.17 15.21
N LYS A 9 -28.76 36.96 14.81
CA LYS A 9 -27.46 36.37 15.13
C LYS A 9 -26.43 36.84 14.08
N THR A 10 -25.76 37.93 14.39
CA THR A 10 -24.65 38.49 13.61
C THR A 10 -23.42 37.60 13.76
N TYR A 11 -23.07 36.88 12.69
CA TYR A 11 -21.76 36.24 12.59
C TYR A 11 -20.74 37.27 12.10
N ARG A 12 -19.88 37.72 13.02
CA ARG A 12 -18.76 38.61 12.76
C ARG A 12 -17.66 37.82 12.04
N SER A 13 -17.71 37.78 10.71
CA SER A 13 -16.64 37.23 9.88
C SER A 13 -15.47 38.19 9.84
N THR A 14 -14.45 37.93 10.66
CA THR A 14 -13.12 38.54 10.52
C THR A 14 -12.17 37.47 10.02
N ASP A 15 -12.08 37.32 8.69
CA ASP A 15 -10.95 36.61 8.09
C ASP A 15 -10.11 37.62 7.31
N SER A 16 -9.03 38.03 7.96
CA SER A 16 -8.03 38.96 7.49
C SER A 16 -7.23 38.28 6.39
N ARG A 17 -7.57 38.65 5.15
CA ARG A 17 -6.87 38.29 3.91
C ARG A 17 -5.40 38.71 3.98
N ARG A 18 -4.54 37.82 4.49
CA ARG A 18 -3.08 38.00 4.49
C ARG A 18 -2.51 37.38 3.23
N ALA A 19 -2.32 38.23 2.22
CA ALA A 19 -1.54 37.91 1.03
C ALA A 19 -0.12 37.49 1.46
N ARG A 20 0.28 36.27 1.13
CA ARG A 20 1.65 35.78 1.27
C ARG A 20 2.24 35.63 -0.13
N THR A 21 2.90 36.67 -0.57
CA THR A 21 3.94 36.62 -1.60
C THR A 21 5.13 35.82 -1.07
N GLY A 22 5.73 34.98 -1.92
CA GLY A 22 7.07 34.46 -1.66
C GLY A 22 7.30 32.99 -2.04
N ALA A 23 7.87 32.80 -3.23
CA ALA A 23 8.79 31.73 -3.62
C ALA A 23 8.39 30.27 -3.26
N THR A 24 7.68 29.61 -4.17
CA THR A 24 7.72 28.15 -4.26
C THR A 24 8.97 27.74 -5.03
N SER A 25 10.06 27.53 -4.30
CA SER A 25 11.11 26.61 -4.73
C SER A 25 10.44 25.29 -5.12
N ALA A 26 10.74 24.81 -6.32
CA ALA A 26 10.31 23.51 -6.80
C ALA A 26 10.96 22.43 -5.93
N ALA A 27 10.33 22.12 -4.78
CA ALA A 27 10.67 20.95 -4.02
C ALA A 27 10.42 19.73 -4.92
N PRO A 28 11.38 18.80 -5.06
CA PRO A 28 11.14 17.57 -5.78
C PRO A 28 9.95 16.90 -5.08
N ARG A 29 8.85 16.75 -5.84
CA ARG A 29 7.66 16.04 -5.40
C ARG A 29 8.13 14.64 -5.03
N ALA A 30 8.32 14.41 -3.74
CA ALA A 30 8.60 13.09 -3.22
C ALA A 30 7.49 12.20 -3.76
N THR A 31 7.82 11.39 -4.76
CA THR A 31 7.03 10.25 -5.18
C THR A 31 7.11 9.28 -4.01
N ARG A 32 6.34 9.58 -2.95
CA ARG A 32 5.85 8.57 -2.06
C ARG A 32 5.07 7.64 -2.98
N ILE A 33 5.75 6.61 -3.46
CA ILE A 33 5.14 5.33 -3.80
C ILE A 33 4.63 4.80 -2.45
N GLY A 34 3.63 5.51 -1.90
CA GLY A 34 2.86 5.01 -0.79
C GLY A 34 2.19 3.78 -1.35
N LYS A 35 2.33 2.66 -0.65
CA LYS A 35 1.59 1.44 -0.91
C LYS A 35 0.13 1.84 -1.08
N VAL A 36 -0.32 1.98 -2.33
CA VAL A 36 -1.70 2.36 -2.63
C VAL A 36 -2.50 1.18 -2.13
N ARG A 37 -3.39 1.41 -1.17
CA ARG A 37 -4.31 0.39 -0.68
C ARG A 37 -5.37 0.19 -1.77
N GLU A 38 -4.99 -0.46 -2.86
CA GLU A 38 -5.96 -1.01 -3.79
C GLU A 38 -6.59 -2.21 -3.09
N ALA A 39 -7.89 -2.10 -2.79
CA ALA A 39 -8.65 -3.24 -2.34
C ALA A 39 -8.88 -4.14 -3.55
N PHE A 40 -8.12 -5.24 -3.62
CA PHE A 40 -8.36 -6.30 -4.60
C PHE A 40 -9.39 -7.27 -4.04
N TRP A 41 -10.41 -7.57 -4.86
CA TRP A 41 -11.31 -8.67 -4.59
C TRP A 41 -10.61 -9.97 -4.98
N LEU A 42 -10.36 -10.82 -3.99
CA LEU A 42 -9.82 -12.16 -4.19
C LEU A 42 -10.98 -13.16 -4.19
N ASP A 43 -10.83 -14.24 -4.95
CA ASP A 43 -11.71 -15.39 -4.82
C ASP A 43 -11.41 -16.08 -3.49
N PRO A 44 -12.39 -16.18 -2.56
CA PRO A 44 -12.20 -16.82 -1.27
C PRO A 44 -11.70 -18.27 -1.36
N ARG A 45 -12.08 -19.00 -2.43
CA ARG A 45 -11.65 -20.39 -2.63
C ARG A 45 -10.14 -20.49 -2.87
N LEU A 46 -9.59 -19.57 -3.66
CA LEU A 46 -8.15 -19.51 -3.91
C LEU A 46 -7.37 -19.14 -2.64
N VAL A 47 -7.96 -18.30 -1.79
CA VAL A 47 -7.37 -17.96 -0.49
C VAL A 47 -7.35 -19.18 0.43
N ASP A 48 -8.43 -19.96 0.48
CA ASP A 48 -8.49 -21.17 1.31
C ASP A 48 -7.53 -22.25 0.81
N GLU A 49 -7.46 -22.49 -0.51
CA GLU A 49 -6.46 -23.38 -1.11
C GLU A 49 -5.03 -22.94 -0.77
N ALA A 50 -4.75 -21.63 -0.85
CA ALA A 50 -3.45 -21.09 -0.48
C ALA A 50 -3.16 -21.28 1.02
N ARG A 51 -4.15 -21.10 1.90
CA ARG A 51 -3.99 -21.33 3.35
C ARG A 51 -3.64 -22.78 3.65
N GLU A 52 -4.32 -23.74 3.01
CA GLU A 52 -4.03 -25.16 3.16
C GLU A 52 -2.64 -25.52 2.61
N ALA A 53 -2.31 -25.06 1.40
CA ALA A 53 -1.03 -25.35 0.77
C ALA A 53 0.17 -24.76 1.53
N LEU A 54 -0.01 -23.58 2.12
CA LEU A 54 1.02 -22.87 2.88
C LEU A 54 1.02 -23.22 4.38
N GLY A 55 0.00 -23.96 4.86
CA GLY A 55 -0.13 -24.36 6.27
C GLY A 55 -0.36 -23.17 7.21
N VAL A 56 -1.03 -22.12 6.74
CA VAL A 56 -1.25 -20.88 7.50
C VAL A 56 -2.70 -20.72 7.95
N SER A 57 -2.88 -20.07 9.10
CA SER A 57 -4.18 -20.00 9.76
C SER A 57 -5.03 -18.83 9.28
N THR A 58 -4.44 -17.79 8.71
CA THR A 58 -5.16 -16.57 8.31
C THR A 58 -5.02 -16.26 6.82
N GLU A 59 -6.05 -15.64 6.25
CA GLU A 59 -6.01 -15.12 4.87
C GLU A 59 -4.85 -14.15 4.66
N ARG A 60 -4.63 -13.25 5.62
CA ARG A 60 -3.56 -12.26 5.53
C ARG A 60 -2.19 -12.92 5.43
N GLU A 61 -1.91 -13.91 6.28
CA GLU A 61 -0.64 -14.65 6.25
C GLU A 61 -0.47 -15.40 4.94
N ALA A 62 -1.55 -16.00 4.41
CA ALA A 62 -1.50 -16.68 3.11
C ALA A 62 -1.13 -15.73 1.98
N VAL A 63 -1.75 -14.54 1.94
CA VAL A 63 -1.46 -13.53 0.92
C VAL A 63 -0.03 -13.00 1.06
N GLU A 64 0.41 -12.66 2.28
CA GLU A 64 1.76 -12.17 2.52
C GLU A 64 2.81 -13.20 2.09
N MET A 65 2.66 -14.45 2.52
CA MET A 65 3.58 -15.53 2.19
C MET A 65 3.57 -15.89 0.69
N ALA A 66 2.39 -15.89 0.05
CA ALA A 66 2.29 -16.13 -1.38
C ALA A 66 3.04 -15.05 -2.18
N LEU A 67 2.94 -13.78 -1.78
CA LEU A 67 3.67 -12.69 -2.42
C LEU A 67 5.18 -12.82 -2.22
N ASP A 68 5.62 -13.21 -1.03
CA ASP A 68 7.03 -13.49 -0.76
C ASP A 68 7.56 -14.65 -1.61
N LEU A 69 6.78 -15.71 -1.80
CA LEU A 69 7.14 -16.84 -2.68
C LEU A 69 7.27 -16.43 -4.14
N VAL A 70 6.39 -15.55 -4.64
CA VAL A 70 6.49 -15.00 -6.00
C VAL A 70 7.80 -14.20 -6.16
N GLY A 71 8.18 -13.41 -5.15
CA GLY A 71 9.47 -12.73 -5.11
C GLY A 71 10.65 -13.70 -5.08
N PHE A 72 10.59 -14.69 -4.19
CA PHE A 72 11.61 -15.71 -3.99
C PHE A 72 11.86 -16.55 -5.25
N ARG A 73 10.81 -16.84 -6.03
CA ARG A 73 10.91 -17.57 -7.31
C ARG A 73 11.96 -16.97 -8.24
N ARG A 74 12.11 -15.63 -8.27
CA ARG A 74 13.13 -14.97 -9.09
C ARG A 74 14.53 -15.35 -8.63
N HIS A 75 14.77 -15.37 -7.32
CA HIS A 75 16.05 -15.75 -6.75
C HIS A 75 16.36 -17.22 -6.97
N LEU A 76 15.37 -18.12 -6.85
CA LEU A 76 15.52 -19.54 -7.17
C LEU A 76 15.92 -19.75 -8.63
N VAL A 77 15.27 -19.07 -9.57
CA VAL A 77 15.59 -19.19 -11.00
C VAL A 77 17.02 -18.70 -11.29
N LEU A 78 17.43 -17.60 -10.67
CA LEU A 78 18.79 -17.07 -10.82
C LEU A 78 19.82 -18.03 -10.23
N GLY A 79 19.59 -18.54 -9.01
CA GLY A 79 20.46 -19.52 -8.36
C GLY A 79 20.57 -20.81 -9.17
N ALA A 80 19.45 -21.38 -9.61
CA ALA A 80 19.42 -22.59 -10.43
C ALA A 80 20.19 -22.42 -11.76
N ARG A 81 20.07 -21.24 -12.40
CA ARG A 81 20.85 -20.92 -13.61
C ARG A 81 22.34 -20.78 -13.32
N ALA A 82 22.70 -20.18 -12.20
CA ALA A 82 24.09 -20.07 -11.79
C ALA A 82 24.69 -21.46 -11.52
N LEU A 83 23.98 -22.32 -10.79
CA LEU A 83 24.40 -23.70 -10.51
C LEU A 83 24.55 -24.54 -11.79
N ARG A 84 23.65 -24.40 -12.77
CA ARG A 84 23.77 -25.10 -14.07
C ARG A 84 25.03 -24.74 -14.87
N ARG A 85 25.65 -23.60 -14.58
CA ARG A 85 26.90 -23.17 -15.23
C ARG A 85 28.14 -23.64 -14.48
N LEU A 86 27.98 -24.21 -13.29
CA LEU A 86 29.07 -24.78 -12.54
C LEU A 86 29.25 -26.23 -12.99
N VAL A 87 30.48 -26.60 -13.35
CA VAL A 87 30.87 -28.00 -13.47
C VAL A 87 31.01 -28.53 -12.04
N LEU A 88 29.93 -29.09 -11.52
CA LEU A 88 29.93 -29.70 -10.20
C LEU A 88 30.66 -31.04 -10.31
N SER A 89 31.87 -31.11 -9.75
CA SER A 89 32.56 -32.38 -9.53
C SER A 89 31.74 -33.23 -8.56
N ARG A 90 31.60 -34.52 -8.86
CA ARG A 90 30.91 -35.47 -7.99
C ARG A 90 31.67 -35.53 -6.66
N ILE A 91 30.96 -35.31 -5.57
CA ILE A 91 31.48 -35.52 -4.21
C ILE A 91 31.13 -36.97 -3.89
N ASP A 92 32.10 -37.84 -4.13
CA ASP A 92 32.10 -39.24 -3.67
C ASP A 92 32.68 -39.32 -2.26
#